data_AF-A0ABC8E0G2-F1
#
_entry.id   AF-A0ABC8E0G2-F1
#
_cell.length_a   1.000
_cell.length_b   1.000
_cell.length_c   1.000
_cell.angle_alpha   90.00
_cell.angle_beta   90.00
_cell.angle_gamma   90.00
#
_symmetry.space_group_name_H-M   'P 1'
#
loop_
_entity.id
_entity.type
_entity.pdbx_description
1 polymer ?
#
loop_
_entity_poly.entity_id
_entity_poly.type
_entity_poly.pdbx_seq_one_letter_code
_entity_poly.pdbx_strand_id
1 'polypeptide(L)'
;MIDNGDIITCFPNLIPGEISRFRNSLNAKINADQHSKKQQGKRTYATAVCIIWAKEYTQSFKCHYHVCLFLTKTPITTWETMSALTH
;
A
#
# COMPACT_ATOMS: atom_id res chain seq x y z
N MET A 1 13.93 28.14 13.09
CA MET A 1 13.09 27.10 12.47
C MET A 1 13.73 25.78 12.82
N ILE A 2 13.07 24.97 13.65
CA ILE A 2 13.67 23.78 14.25
C ILE A 2 13.46 22.63 13.26
N ASP A 3 14.53 22.25 12.57
CA ASP A 3 14.62 20.99 11.84
C ASP A 3 14.80 19.87 12.88
N ASN A 4 13.72 19.13 13.13
CA ASN A 4 13.67 18.06 14.13
C ASN A 4 14.30 16.74 13.65
N GLY A 5 15.14 16.75 12.61
CA GLY A 5 16.08 15.65 12.37
C GLY A 5 15.46 14.28 12.08
N ASP A 6 14.23 14.24 11.58
CA ASP A 6 13.62 13.02 11.07
C ASP A 6 13.99 12.87 9.59
N ILE A 7 15.05 12.13 9.31
CA ILE A 7 15.45 11.84 7.92
C ILE A 7 14.45 10.82 7.37
N ILE A 8 13.56 11.28 6.48
CA ILE A 8 12.71 10.40 5.68
C ILE A 8 13.64 9.59 4.78
N THR A 9 13.76 8.28 5.05
CA THR A 9 14.59 7.40 4.24
C THR A 9 13.71 6.45 3.44
N CYS A 10 13.50 6.78 2.17
CA CYS A 10 12.86 5.89 1.21
C CYS A 10 13.90 4.91 0.62
N PHE A 11 14.44 4.00 1.44
CA PHE A 11 15.28 2.93 0.91
C PHE A 11 14.39 1.90 0.19
N PRO A 12 14.59 1.64 -1.12
CA PRO A 12 13.93 0.53 -1.78
C PRO A 12 14.45 -0.77 -1.16
N ASN A 13 13.68 -1.34 -0.24
CA ASN A 13 14.06 -2.57 0.43
C ASN A 13 13.77 -3.76 -0.50
N LEU A 14 14.82 -4.32 -1.10
CA LEU A 14 14.77 -5.47 -2.00
C LEU A 14 14.67 -6.82 -1.26
N ILE A 15 14.76 -6.81 0.07
CA ILE A 15 14.58 -7.98 0.96
C ILE A 15 13.11 -7.97 1.45
N PRO A 16 12.43 -9.12 1.61
CA PRO A 16 11.07 -9.14 2.15
C PRO A 16 11.03 -8.66 3.62
N GLY A 17 10.87 -7.35 3.81
CA GLY A 17 10.75 -6.67 5.10
C GLY A 17 9.30 -6.60 5.60
N GLU A 18 9.08 -5.77 6.62
CA GLU A 18 7.78 -5.58 7.30
C GLU A 18 6.69 -5.16 6.31
N ILE A 19 7.02 -4.28 5.37
CA ILE A 19 6.09 -3.81 4.34
C ILE A 19 5.70 -4.92 3.36
N SER A 20 6.63 -5.81 3.01
CA SER A 20 6.32 -6.95 2.14
C SER A 20 5.39 -7.93 2.84
N ARG A 21 5.61 -8.20 4.14
CA ARG A 21 4.70 -9.00 4.98
C ARG A 21 3.32 -8.35 5.08
N PHE A 22 3.28 -7.03 5.32
CA PHE A 22 2.05 -6.25 5.35
C PHE A 22 1.30 -6.35 4.01
N ARG A 23 1.97 -6.08 2.88
CA ARG A 23 1.40 -6.16 1.53
C ARG A 23 0.84 -7.55 1.22
N ASN A 24 1.58 -8.61 1.56
CA ASN A 24 1.12 -9.99 1.35
C ASN A 24 -0.13 -10.29 2.18
N SER A 25 -0.16 -9.89 3.45
CA SER A 25 -1.33 -10.07 4.32
C SER A 25 -2.55 -9.29 3.82
N LEU A 26 -2.34 -8.08 3.30
CA LEU A 26 -3.42 -7.25 2.75
C LEU A 26 -4.01 -7.88 1.48
N ASN A 27 -3.15 -8.34 0.57
CA ASN A 27 -3.58 -9.05 -0.64
C ASN A 27 -4.36 -10.34 -0.29
N ALA A 28 -3.90 -11.10 0.70
CA ALA A 28 -4.60 -12.30 1.15
C ALA A 28 -6.01 -11.98 1.68
N LYS A 29 -6.16 -10.92 2.49
CA LYS A 29 -7.46 -10.46 2.99
C LYS A 29 -8.40 -10.03 1.86
N ILE A 30 -7.90 -9.29 0.87
CA ILE A 30 -8.69 -8.88 -0.29
C ILE A 30 -9.15 -10.10 -1.09
N ASN A 31 -8.26 -11.06 -1.35
CA ASN A 31 -8.61 -12.27 -2.07
C ASN A 31 -9.67 -13.10 -1.34
N ALA A 32 -9.55 -13.22 -0.02
CA ALA A 32 -10.55 -13.93 0.81
C ALA A 32 -11.91 -13.23 0.78
N ASP A 33 -11.94 -11.89 0.91
CA ASP A 33 -13.17 -11.11 0.82
C ASP A 33 -13.84 -11.24 -0.56
N GLN A 34 -13.06 -11.13 -1.63
CA GLN A 34 -13.53 -11.31 -3.00
C GLN A 34 -14.08 -12.73 -3.23
N HIS A 35 -13.38 -13.74 -2.72
CA HIS A 35 -13.85 -15.13 -2.78
C HIS A 35 -15.18 -15.29 -2.04
N SER A 36 -15.28 -14.83 -0.79
CA SER A 36 -16.50 -14.90 0.01
C SER A 36 -17.67 -14.18 -0.67
N LYS A 37 -17.45 -12.98 -1.22
CA LYS A 37 -18.49 -12.24 -1.96
C LYS A 37 -18.94 -13.00 -3.20
N LYS A 38 -18.02 -13.62 -3.94
CA LYS A 38 -18.34 -14.47 -5.09
C LYS A 38 -19.19 -15.68 -4.69
N GLN A 39 -18.87 -16.34 -3.59
CA GLN A 39 -19.67 -17.47 -3.08
C GLN A 39 -21.09 -17.05 -2.67
N GLN A 40 -21.25 -15.82 -2.19
CA GLN A 40 -22.56 -15.24 -1.85
C GLN A 40 -23.32 -14.73 -3.08
N GLY A 41 -22.81 -14.93 -4.31
CA GLY A 41 -23.43 -14.42 -5.53
C GLY A 41 -23.38 -12.89 -5.67
N LYS A 42 -22.58 -12.19 -4.84
CA LYS A 42 -22.46 -10.73 -4.89
C LYS A 42 -21.52 -10.32 -6.02
N ARG A 43 -21.88 -9.27 -6.75
CA ARG A 43 -21.04 -8.71 -7.81
C ARG A 43 -19.73 -8.20 -7.22
N THR A 44 -18.62 -8.77 -7.68
CA THR A 44 -17.25 -8.43 -7.28
C THR A 44 -16.56 -7.63 -8.38
N TYR A 45 -15.81 -6.61 -7.99
CA TYR A 45 -14.94 -5.86 -8.89
C TYR A 45 -13.49 -6.13 -8.50
N ALA A 46 -12.62 -6.29 -9.50
CA ALA A 46 -11.18 -6.36 -9.27
C ALA A 46 -10.75 -5.12 -8.48
N THR A 47 -10.22 -5.33 -7.28
CA THR A 47 -9.68 -4.26 -6.45
C THR A 47 -8.19 -4.19 -6.71
N ALA A 48 -7.74 -3.11 -7.35
CA ALA A 48 -6.32 -2.83 -7.44
C ALA A 48 -5.89 -2.03 -6.21
N VAL A 49 -4.72 -2.39 -5.65
CA VAL A 49 -4.14 -1.74 -4.49
C VAL A 49 -2.78 -1.17 -4.85
N CYS A 50 -2.69 0.16 -4.87
CA CYS A 50 -1.41 0.85 -4.83
C CYS A 50 -1.04 1.13 -3.37
N ILE A 51 0.18 0.78 -2.99
CA ILE A 51 0.71 0.96 -1.63
C ILE A 51 1.91 1.88 -1.75
N ILE A 52 1.80 3.06 -1.14
CA ILE A 52 2.91 3.98 -0.94
C ILE A 52 3.26 3.89 0.55
N TRP A 53 4.55 3.81 0.88
CA TRP A 53 4.98 3.74 2.27
C TRP A 53 6.26 4.53 2.49
N ALA A 54 6.45 4.99 3.72
CA ALA A 54 7.66 5.66 4.17
C ALA A 54 8.12 5.05 5.50
N LYS A 55 9.43 5.00 5.70
CA LYS A 55 10.06 4.59 6.95
C LYS A 55 10.72 5.81 7.57
N GLU A 56 10.30 6.13 8.79
CA GLU A 56 10.86 7.20 9.60
C GLU A 56 11.65 6.60 10.75
N TYR A 57 12.87 7.10 10.94
CA TYR A 57 13.70 6.78 12.10
C TYR A 57 13.65 7.97 13.04
N THR A 58 13.02 7.78 14.20
CA THR A 58 13.07 8.79 15.26
C THR A 58 14.44 8.73 15.95
N GLN A 59 14.88 9.84 16.55
CA GLN A 59 16.08 9.87 17.41
C GLN A 59 16.07 8.82 18.54
N SER A 60 14.89 8.28 18.87
CA SER A 60 14.70 7.22 19.88
C SER A 60 14.94 5.79 19.36
N PHE A 61 15.56 5.62 18.19
CA PHE A 61 15.77 4.32 17.49
C PHE A 61 14.50 3.52 17.20
N LYS A 62 13.32 4.12 17.41
CA LYS A 62 12.05 3.54 17.01
C LYS A 62 11.80 3.84 15.55
N CYS A 63 11.56 2.77 14.79
CA CYS A 63 11.20 2.82 13.38
C CYS A 63 9.68 2.91 13.25
N HIS A 64 9.19 3.95 12.60
CA HIS A 64 7.78 4.14 12.28
C HIS A 64 7.56 3.92 10.77
N TYR A 65 6.52 3.17 10.43
CA TYR A 65 6.12 2.95 9.03
C TYR A 65 4.82 3.70 8.76
N HIS A 66 4.85 4.66 7.86
CA HIS A 66 3.65 5.30 7.31
C HIS A 66 3.24 4.57 6.04
N VAL A 67 1.95 4.28 5.90
CA VAL A 67 1.41 3.58 4.73
C VAL A 67 0.18 4.31 4.22
N CYS A 68 0.19 4.64 2.93
CA CYS A 68 -0.94 5.17 2.19
C CYS A 68 -1.46 4.11 1.22
N LEU A 69 -2.77 3.82 1.30
CA LEU A 69 -3.43 2.81 0.48
C LEU A 69 -4.39 3.49 -0.50
N PHE A 70 -4.18 3.25 -1.79
CA PHE A 70 -5.14 3.64 -2.82
C PHE A 70 -5.88 2.39 -3.30
N LEU A 71 -7.18 2.37 -3.04
CA LEU A 71 -8.08 1.29 -3.43
C LEU A 71 -8.91 1.76 -4.62
N THR A 72 -8.63 1.21 -5.79
CA THR A 72 -9.37 1.56 -7.01
C THR A 72 -10.32 0.43 -7.40
N LYS A 73 -11.49 0.81 -7.92
CA LYS A 73 -12.49 -0.14 -8.45
C LYS A 73 -12.17 -0.61 -9.87
N THR A 74 -11.13 -0.02 -10.46
CA THR A 74 -10.58 -0.33 -11.78
C THR A 74 -9.13 -0.79 -11.64
N PRO A 75 -8.69 -1.79 -12.42
CA PRO A 75 -7.28 -2.15 -12.48
C PRO A 75 -6.45 -0.96 -12.98
N ILE A 76 -5.39 -0.61 -12.26
CA ILE A 76 -4.35 0.32 -12.78
C ILE A 76 -3.49 -0.50 -13.75
N THR A 77 -4.02 -0.78 -14.94
CA THR A 77 -3.33 -1.55 -15.98
C THR A 77 -3.12 -0.74 -17.27
N THR A 78 -3.70 0.46 -17.35
CA THR A 78 -3.57 1.36 -18.50
C THR A 78 -2.96 2.69 -18.07
N TRP A 79 -2.09 3.24 -18.92
CA TRP A 79 -1.44 4.55 -18.75
C TRP A 79 -2.46 5.67 -18.48
N GLU A 80 -3.67 5.55 -19.03
CA GLU A 80 -4.78 6.47 -18.77
C GLU A 80 -5.21 6.52 -17.30
N THR A 81 -5.17 5.39 -16.59
CA THR A 81 -5.56 5.34 -15.17
C THR A 81 -4.52 6.00 -14.27
N MET A 82 -3.23 5.97 -14.67
CA MET A 82 -2.15 6.64 -13.94
C MET A 82 -2.20 8.16 -14.13
N SER A 83 -2.53 8.64 -15.34
CA SER A 83 -2.66 10.07 -15.65
C SER A 83 -3.72 10.77 -14.77
N ALA A 84 -4.86 10.10 -14.52
CA ALA A 84 -5.96 10.62 -13.73
C ALA A 84 -5.67 10.78 -12.22
N LEU A 85 -4.57 10.22 -11.71
CA LEU A 85 -4.16 10.37 -10.30
C LEU A 85 -3.06 11.44 -10.10
N THR A 86 -2.58 12.03 -11.20
CA THR A 86 -1.51 13.04 -11.21
C THR A 86 -2.01 14.48 -11.33
N HIS A 87 -3.33 14.70 -11.33
CA HIS A 87 -3.96 16.03 -11.37
C HIS A 87 -4.98 16.21 -10.26
#